data_AF-A0A1A8V2C5-F1
#
_entry.id   AF-A0A1A8V2C5-F1
#
_cell.length_a   1.000
_cell.length_b   1.000
_cell.length_c   1.000
_cell.angle_alpha   90.00
_cell.angle_beta   90.00
_cell.angle_gamma   90.00
#
_symmetry.space_group_name_H-M   'P 1'
#
loop_
_entity.id
_entity.type
_entity.pdbx_description
1 polymer ?
#
loop_
_entity_poly.entity_id
_entity_poly.type
_entity_poly.pdbx_seq_one_letter_code
_entity_poly.pdbx_strand_id
1 'polypeptide(L)'
;MKLILLAACIFGVAFCAPQQMYKEFDIHHAPAEAAHVIPAGVPAGKLEVLLPVDSQKQPIGVGPVRGFIKQEIPQPNGKDEEVFYPFGFNQPDPAPAAPVVPVAPAAPAAPINPFLVVAIPAAKPRGDDDDEDD
;
A
#
# COMPACT_ATOMS: atom_id res chain seq x y z
N MET A 1 -10.71 47.38 -22.14
CA MET A 1 -10.32 47.13 -20.73
C MET A 1 -11.31 46.19 -20.02
N LYS A 2 -12.63 46.46 -19.99
CA LYS A 2 -13.64 45.59 -19.36
C LYS A 2 -13.68 44.15 -19.88
N LEU A 3 -13.55 43.93 -21.19
CA LEU A 3 -13.55 42.59 -21.78
C LEU A 3 -12.32 41.76 -21.38
N ILE A 4 -11.16 42.39 -21.20
CA ILE A 4 -9.92 41.73 -20.79
C ILE A 4 -10.02 41.29 -19.31
N LEU A 5 -10.58 42.16 -18.45
CA LEU A 5 -10.83 41.83 -17.05
C LEU A 5 -11.83 40.67 -16.92
N LEU A 6 -12.92 40.70 -17.71
CA LEU A 6 -13.94 39.66 -17.69
C LEU A 6 -13.38 38.32 -18.19
N ALA A 7 -12.57 38.34 -19.26
CA ALA A 7 -11.86 37.15 -19.73
C ALA A 7 -10.91 36.60 -18.66
N ALA A 8 -10.09 37.45 -18.04
CA ALA A 8 -9.16 37.05 -16.97
C ALA A 8 -9.89 36.46 -15.76
N CYS A 9 -11.06 36.99 -15.38
CA CYS A 9 -11.88 36.41 -14.31
C CYS A 9 -12.39 35.01 -14.67
N ILE A 10 -12.87 34.79 -15.90
CA ILE A 10 -13.35 33.48 -16.34
C ILE A 10 -12.21 32.46 -16.38
N PHE A 11 -11.05 32.83 -16.93
CA PHE A 11 -9.88 31.95 -16.96
C PHE A 11 -9.33 31.66 -15.57
N GLY A 12 -9.32 32.63 -14.67
CA GLY A 12 -8.91 32.45 -13.28
C GLY A 12 -9.79 31.44 -12.54
N VAL A 13 -11.11 31.49 -12.73
CA VAL A 13 -12.04 30.51 -12.13
C VAL A 13 -11.86 29.13 -12.75
N ALA A 14 -11.68 29.03 -14.07
CA ALA A 14 -11.49 27.75 -14.76
C ALA A 14 -10.20 27.03 -14.34
N PHE A 15 -9.11 27.76 -14.08
CA PHE A 15 -7.84 27.18 -13.63
C PHE A 15 -7.75 26.95 -12.12
N CYS A 16 -8.56 27.66 -11.32
CA CYS A 16 -8.53 27.56 -9.85
C CYS A 16 -9.51 26.51 -9.30
N ALA A 17 -10.34 25.89 -10.15
CA ALA A 17 -11.21 24.81 -9.72
C ALA A 17 -10.37 23.57 -9.34
N PRO A 18 -10.52 23.01 -8.12
CA PRO A 18 -9.80 21.80 -7.73
C PRO A 18 -10.22 20.65 -8.64
N GLN A 19 -9.28 20.13 -9.43
CA GLN A 19 -9.48 18.94 -10.23
C GLN A 19 -9.45 17.73 -9.30
N GLN A 20 -10.62 17.32 -8.81
CA GLN A 20 -10.75 16.14 -7.99
C GLN A 20 -10.61 14.90 -8.88
N MET A 21 -9.51 14.17 -8.72
CA MET A 21 -9.24 12.94 -9.46
C MET A 21 -9.88 11.76 -8.74
N TYR A 22 -10.53 10.87 -9.49
CA TYR A 22 -11.08 9.62 -8.98
C TYR A 22 -10.37 8.44 -9.60
N LYS A 23 -10.31 7.33 -8.85
CA LYS A 23 -9.81 6.06 -9.34
C LYS A 23 -10.81 4.96 -9.00
N GLU A 24 -11.03 4.07 -9.97
CA GLU A 24 -11.83 2.86 -9.82
C GLU A 24 -11.00 1.77 -9.14
N PHE A 25 -11.61 1.14 -8.15
CA PHE A 25 -11.08 0.04 -7.39
C PHE A 25 -12.08 -1.11 -7.46
N ASP A 26 -11.58 -2.34 -7.56
CA ASP A 26 -12.40 -3.54 -7.39
C ASP A 26 -13.06 -3.51 -6.00
N ILE A 27 -14.31 -3.95 -5.91
CA ILE A 27 -15.06 -4.06 -4.65
C ILE A 27 -14.33 -4.90 -3.59
N HIS A 28 -13.48 -5.85 -3.98
CA HIS A 28 -12.65 -6.63 -3.05
C HIS A 28 -11.53 -5.82 -2.39
N HIS A 29 -11.11 -4.73 -3.01
CA HIS A 29 -10.11 -3.79 -2.49
C HIS A 29 -10.77 -2.52 -1.92
N ALA A 30 -12.09 -2.51 -1.83
CA ALA A 30 -12.83 -1.38 -1.31
C ALA A 30 -12.61 -1.22 0.20
N PRO A 31 -12.65 0.02 0.71
CA PRO A 31 -12.70 0.27 2.14
C PRO A 31 -13.93 -0.41 2.76
N ALA A 32 -13.79 -0.91 3.99
CA ALA A 32 -14.84 -1.65 4.69
C ALA A 32 -16.13 -0.83 4.84
N GLU A 33 -16.01 0.49 4.91
CA GLU A 33 -17.12 1.43 5.00
C GLU A 33 -18.00 1.40 3.75
N ALA A 34 -17.41 1.15 2.57
CA ALA A 34 -18.18 0.96 1.33
C ALA A 34 -19.06 -0.29 1.38
N ALA A 35 -18.80 -1.28 2.24
CA ALA A 35 -19.62 -2.49 2.30
C ALA A 35 -21.10 -2.21 2.65
N HIS A 36 -21.37 -1.14 3.42
CA HIS A 36 -22.72 -0.81 3.90
C HIS A 36 -23.63 -0.24 2.82
N VAL A 37 -23.07 0.27 1.73
CA VAL A 37 -23.81 0.84 0.60
C VAL A 37 -23.81 -0.09 -0.62
N ILE A 38 -23.20 -1.28 -0.53
CA ILE A 38 -23.26 -2.27 -1.60
C ILE A 38 -24.73 -2.68 -1.84
N PRO A 39 -25.24 -2.52 -3.07
CA PRO A 39 -26.59 -2.96 -3.39
C PRO A 39 -26.73 -4.48 -3.21
N ALA A 40 -27.76 -4.89 -2.49
CA ALA A 40 -28.01 -6.31 -2.22
C ALA A 40 -28.31 -7.09 -3.51
N GLY A 41 -27.73 -8.29 -3.62
CA GLY A 41 -27.95 -9.20 -4.75
C GLY A 41 -27.16 -8.86 -6.02
N VAL A 42 -26.30 -7.84 -5.98
CA VAL A 42 -25.43 -7.50 -7.11
C VAL A 42 -24.10 -8.27 -7.02
N PRO A 43 -23.66 -8.95 -8.09
CA PRO A 43 -22.37 -9.62 -8.12
C PRO A 43 -21.21 -8.64 -7.96
N ALA A 44 -20.17 -9.05 -7.22
CA ALA A 44 -18.97 -8.25 -6.99
C ALA A 44 -18.29 -7.78 -8.29
N GLY A 45 -18.23 -8.64 -9.32
CA GLY A 45 -17.65 -8.31 -10.63
C GLY A 45 -18.44 -7.30 -11.47
N LYS A 46 -19.55 -6.77 -10.95
CA LYS A 46 -20.36 -5.70 -11.56
C LYS A 46 -20.33 -4.41 -10.73
N LEU A 47 -19.51 -4.39 -9.69
CA LEU A 47 -19.37 -3.29 -8.76
C LEU A 47 -17.93 -2.79 -8.76
N GLU A 48 -17.78 -1.48 -8.91
CA GLU A 48 -16.52 -0.77 -8.80
C GLU A 48 -16.64 0.34 -7.77
N VAL A 49 -15.57 0.64 -7.07
CA VAL A 49 -15.53 1.70 -6.06
C VAL A 49 -14.68 2.85 -6.58
N LEU A 50 -15.29 4.03 -6.68
CA LEU A 50 -14.63 5.25 -7.07
C LEU A 50 -14.26 6.03 -5.82
N LEU A 51 -12.97 6.17 -5.56
CA LEU A 51 -12.44 6.98 -4.47
C LEU A 51 -11.65 8.16 -5.02
N PRO A 52 -11.73 9.32 -4.35
CA PRO A 52 -10.87 10.44 -4.69
C PRO A 52 -9.43 10.10 -4.34
N VAL A 53 -8.52 10.44 -5.25
CA VAL A 53 -7.09 10.19 -5.12
C VAL A 53 -6.29 11.47 -5.28
N ASP A 54 -5.09 11.47 -4.72
CA ASP A 54 -4.10 12.51 -4.93
C ASP A 54 -3.35 12.36 -6.28
N SER A 55 -2.43 13.28 -6.55
CA SER A 55 -1.56 13.27 -7.73
C SER A 55 -0.71 12.00 -7.85
N GLN A 56 -0.50 11.26 -6.76
CA GLN A 56 0.24 9.99 -6.69
C GLN A 56 -0.69 8.77 -6.84
N LYS A 57 -1.98 8.99 -7.15
CA LYS A 57 -3.02 7.96 -7.24
C LYS A 57 -3.25 7.22 -5.93
N GLN A 58 -2.91 7.84 -4.79
CA GLN A 58 -3.22 7.31 -3.47
C GLN A 58 -4.57 7.87 -2.99
N PRO A 59 -5.40 7.08 -2.30
CA PRO A 59 -6.60 7.59 -1.65
C PRO A 59 -6.27 8.77 -0.74
N ILE A 60 -7.06 9.84 -0.83
CA ILE A 60 -6.80 11.07 -0.04
C ILE A 60 -6.88 10.73 1.45
N GLY A 61 -5.75 10.84 2.15
CA GLY A 61 -5.53 10.15 3.42
C GLY A 61 -5.95 10.87 4.71
N VAL A 62 -6.55 12.07 4.64
CA VAL A 62 -6.86 12.86 5.85
C VAL A 62 -8.22 13.52 5.73
N GLY A 63 -9.12 13.18 6.67
CA GLY A 63 -10.43 13.82 6.83
C GLY A 63 -11.60 13.08 6.17
N PRO A 64 -12.72 13.78 5.90
CA PRO A 64 -13.92 13.19 5.34
C PRO A 64 -13.70 12.83 3.87
N VAL A 65 -13.67 11.54 3.57
CA VAL A 65 -13.60 10.98 2.22
C VAL A 65 -15.02 10.71 1.73
N ARG A 66 -15.30 11.12 0.50
CA ARG A 66 -16.57 10.84 -0.19
C ARG A 66 -16.27 10.10 -1.50
N GLY A 67 -16.87 8.92 -1.65
CA GLY A 67 -16.71 8.06 -2.82
C GLY A 67 -18.06 7.60 -3.37
N PHE A 68 -18.00 6.76 -4.40
CA PHE A 68 -19.17 6.18 -5.04
C PHE A 68 -18.95 4.69 -5.29
N ILE A 69 -20.00 3.88 -5.18
CA ILE A 69 -20.03 2.56 -5.80
C ILE A 69 -20.69 2.71 -7.15
N LYS A 70 -19.98 2.36 -8.21
CA LYS A 70 -20.47 2.27 -9.58
C LYS A 70 -20.95 0.84 -9.81
N GLN A 71 -22.21 0.72 -10.21
CA GLN A 71 -22.82 -0.54 -10.62
C GLN A 71 -23.09 -0.52 -12.11
N GLU A 72 -22.66 -1.55 -12.81
CA GLU A 72 -23.05 -1.80 -14.20
C GLU A 72 -24.36 -2.61 -14.25
N ILE A 73 -25.39 -2.04 -14.89
CA ILE A 73 -26.68 -2.69 -15.13
C ILE A 73 -26.80 -2.99 -16.63
N PRO A 74 -26.74 -4.27 -17.02
CA PRO A 74 -26.95 -4.66 -18.41
C PRO A 74 -28.33 -4.28 -18.91
N GLN A 75 -28.39 -3.47 -19.96
CA GLN A 75 -29.64 -3.09 -20.61
C GLN A 75 -29.98 -4.07 -21.76
N PRO A 76 -31.28 -4.26 -22.07
CA PRO A 76 -31.72 -5.13 -23.17
C PRO A 76 -31.19 -4.72 -24.55
N ASN A 77 -30.77 -3.47 -24.69
CA ASN A 77 -30.17 -2.93 -25.92
C ASN A 77 -28.67 -3.26 -26.07
N GLY A 78 -28.09 -4.03 -25.15
CA GLY A 78 -26.68 -4.41 -25.15
C GLY A 78 -25.73 -3.32 -24.66
N LYS A 79 -26.23 -2.21 -24.11
CA LYS A 79 -25.43 -1.20 -23.41
C LYS A 79 -25.49 -1.47 -21.92
N ASP A 80 -24.44 -1.16 -21.18
CA ASP A 80 -24.50 -1.14 -19.72
C ASP A 80 -24.90 0.28 -19.26
N GLU A 81 -25.81 0.36 -18.30
CA GLU A 81 -26.12 1.59 -17.58
C GLU A 81 -25.32 1.64 -16.28
N GLU A 82 -24.76 2.79 -15.95
CA GLU A 82 -23.96 2.97 -14.74
C GLU A 82 -24.79 3.69 -13.66
N VAL A 83 -24.93 3.04 -12.51
CA VAL A 83 -25.60 3.64 -11.33
C VAL A 83 -24.56 3.91 -10.25
N PHE A 84 -24.55 5.14 -9.72
CA PHE A 84 -23.59 5.57 -8.71
C PHE A 84 -24.26 5.72 -7.34
N TYR A 85 -23.80 4.95 -6.37
CA TYR A 85 -24.24 4.99 -4.98
C TYR A 85 -23.23 5.76 -4.12
N PRO A 86 -23.55 6.98 -3.67
CA PRO A 86 -22.61 7.79 -2.89
C PRO A 86 -22.42 7.19 -1.49
N PHE A 87 -21.20 7.28 -0.98
CA PHE A 87 -20.87 6.97 0.40
C PHE A 87 -19.76 7.88 0.92
N GLY A 88 -19.57 7.87 2.25
CA GLY A 88 -18.48 8.62 2.86
C GLY A 88 -18.07 8.04 4.20
N PHE A 89 -16.82 8.29 4.54
CA PHE A 89 -16.20 7.84 5.78
C PHE A 89 -15.14 8.85 6.21
N ASN A 90 -14.77 8.82 7.50
CA ASN A 90 -13.64 9.61 7.99
C ASN A 90 -12.42 8.71 8.02
N GLN A 91 -11.41 9.03 7.23
CA GLN A 91 -10.16 8.28 7.28
C GLN A 91 -9.44 8.65 8.59
N PRO A 92 -9.07 7.66 9.43
CA PRO A 92 -8.39 7.94 10.68
C PRO A 92 -7.05 8.63 10.41
N ASP A 93 -6.73 9.64 11.23
CA ASP A 93 -5.42 10.28 11.18
C ASP A 93 -4.32 9.23 11.36
N PRO A 94 -3.24 9.27 10.57
CA PRO A 94 -2.07 8.44 10.82
C PRO A 94 -1.60 8.67 12.25
N ALA A 95 -1.66 7.63 13.09
CA ALA A 95 -1.15 7.71 14.44
C ALA A 95 0.32 8.14 14.40
N PRO A 96 0.76 9.06 15.28
CA PRO A 96 2.16 9.47 15.32
C PRO A 96 3.05 8.24 15.47
N ALA A 97 3.99 8.05 14.53
CA ALA A 97 5.00 7.00 14.67
C ALA A 97 5.73 7.23 16.00
N ALA A 98 5.65 6.25 16.90
CA ALA A 98 6.32 6.33 18.18
C ALA A 98 7.82 6.59 17.96
N PRO A 99 8.47 7.45 18.77
CA PRO A 99 9.88 7.75 18.59
C PRO A 99 10.69 6.44 18.58
N VAL A 100 11.44 6.22 17.50
CA VAL A 100 12.44 5.14 17.44
C VAL A 100 13.51 5.49 18.46
N VAL A 101 13.45 4.86 19.64
CA VAL A 101 14.46 5.03 20.68
C VAL A 101 15.78 4.50 20.11
N PRO A 102 16.87 5.29 20.08
CA PRO A 102 18.15 4.79 19.62
C PRO A 102 18.58 3.62 20.52
N VAL A 103 18.81 2.45 19.90
CA VAL A 103 19.45 1.33 20.59
C VAL A 103 20.88 1.77 20.93
N ALA A 104 21.19 1.87 22.22
CA ALA A 104 22.53 2.20 22.69
C ALA A 104 23.52 1.13 22.18
N PRO A 105 24.72 1.51 21.70
CA PRO A 105 25.73 0.55 21.27
C PRO A 105 26.09 -0.40 22.42
N ALA A 106 26.06 -1.70 22.15
CA ALA A 106 26.58 -2.69 23.08
C ALA A 106 28.10 -2.48 23.25
N ALA A 107 28.54 -2.30 24.50
CA ALA A 107 29.96 -2.16 24.81
C ALA A 107 30.73 -3.44 24.40
N PRO A 108 31.96 -3.33 23.85
CA PRO A 108 32.75 -4.49 23.46
C PRO A 108 33.09 -5.38 24.67
N ALA A 109 32.89 -6.68 24.53
CA ALA A 109 33.37 -7.66 25.49
C ALA A 109 34.91 -7.69 25.49
N ALA A 110 35.52 -7.59 26.67
CA ALA A 110 36.97 -7.69 26.84
C ALA A 110 37.48 -9.08 26.41
N PRO A 111 38.70 -9.17 25.82
CA PRO A 111 39.24 -10.43 25.35
C PRO A 111 39.54 -11.39 26.51
N ILE A 112 39.16 -12.66 26.32
CA ILE A 112 39.46 -13.76 27.24
C ILE A 112 40.87 -14.27 26.90
N ASN A 113 41.79 -14.22 27.86
CA ASN A 113 43.16 -14.73 27.72
C ASN A 113 43.18 -16.26 27.53
N PRO A 114 43.74 -16.81 26.44
CA PRO A 114 43.83 -18.24 26.23
C PRO A 114 45.12 -18.78 26.87
N PHE A 115 45.07 -19.10 28.15
CA PHE A 115 46.05 -20.02 28.76
C PHE A 115 45.36 -21.34 29.08
N LEU A 116 45.33 -22.26 28.11
CA LEU A 116 45.33 -23.69 28.42
C LEU A 116 45.87 -24.48 27.22
N VAL A 117 47.16 -24.80 27.30
CA VAL A 117 47.81 -25.83 26.48
C VAL A 117 47.60 -27.17 27.18
N VAL A 118 47.19 -28.20 26.42
CA VAL A 118 47.73 -29.58 26.38
C VAL A 118 46.64 -30.49 25.77
N ALA A 119 46.84 -30.87 24.51
CA ALA A 119 46.39 -32.14 23.94
C ALA A 119 47.52 -33.17 24.17
N ILE A 120 47.31 -34.48 24.30
CA ILE A 120 47.00 -35.47 23.25
C ILE A 120 46.71 -36.83 23.96
N PRO A 121 45.81 -37.71 23.45
CA PRO A 121 46.32 -38.95 22.85
C PRO A 121 45.70 -39.21 21.47
N ALA A 122 46.55 -39.45 20.46
CA ALA A 122 46.14 -39.82 19.12
C ALA A 122 45.98 -41.34 19.02
N ALA A 123 44.81 -41.79 18.55
CA ALA A 123 44.54 -43.17 18.21
C ALA A 123 45.09 -43.52 16.80
N LYS A 124 45.69 -44.71 16.71
CA LYS A 124 46.16 -45.45 15.51
C LYS A 124 45.08 -46.50 15.12
N PRO A 125 45.04 -47.19 13.94
CA PRO A 125 45.83 -47.12 12.68
C PRO A 125 44.98 -46.95 11.40
N ARG A 126 45.64 -46.77 10.23
CA ARG A 126 45.04 -47.14 8.93
C ARG A 126 46.12 -47.66 7.98
N GLY A 127 45.90 -48.89 7.49
CA GLY A 127 46.30 -49.42 6.18
C GLY A 127 47.77 -49.77 5.98
N ASP A 128 48.05 -51.06 6.06
CA ASP A 128 49.20 -51.75 5.46
C ASP A 128 48.83 -52.22 4.04
N ASP A 129 49.82 -52.68 3.28
CA ASP A 129 49.86 -53.17 1.87
C ASP A 129 50.35 -52.11 0.86
N ASP A 130 51.65 -52.08 0.52
CA ASP A 130 52.47 -52.99 -0.32
C ASP A 130 52.34 -52.66 -1.82
N ASP A 131 53.45 -52.26 -2.44
CA ASP A 131 53.97 -52.79 -3.72
C ASP A 131 55.21 -52.02 -4.23
N GLU A 132 56.27 -52.80 -4.47
CA GLU A 132 57.30 -52.78 -5.54
C GLU A 132 58.17 -51.52 -5.81
N ASP A 133 59.50 -51.69 -5.70
CA ASP A 133 60.45 -51.32 -6.77
C ASP A 133 61.85 -51.98 -6.56
N ASP A 134 62.41 -52.40 -7.70
CA ASP A 134 63.66 -53.15 -8.02
C ASP A 134 64.96 -52.44 -7.60
#